data_AF-A0A958B0T2-F1
#
_entry.id   AF-A0A958B0T2-F1
#
_cell.length_a   1.000
_cell.length_b   1.000
_cell.length_c   1.000
_cell.angle_alpha   90.00
_cell.angle_beta   90.00
_cell.angle_gamma   90.00
#
_symmetry.space_group_name_H-M   'P 1'
#
loop_
_entity.id
_entity.type
_entity.pdbx_description
1 polymer ?
#
loop_
_entity_poly.entity_id
_entity_poly.type
_entity_poly.pdbx_seq_one_letter_code
_entity_poly.pdbx_strand_id
1 'polypeptide(L)'
;DAVNYPGFFVDDISIPEIGYTDDAESDGEWVSEGWIRTDNTIRQRWLVQLIEMESGADPVITQLEVDGNGQGSWNVDNLGRGKTAILAISAMAPVTTEKAQYQYSITQQ
;
A
#
# COMPACT_ATOMS: atom_id res chain seq x y z
N ASP A 1 3.79 -13.66 -14.05
CA ASP A 1 3.09 -12.80 -13.09
C ASP A 1 1.75 -13.44 -12.78
N ALA A 2 1.36 -13.55 -11.51
CA ALA A 2 0.15 -14.24 -11.08
C ALA A 2 -0.71 -13.25 -10.30
N VAL A 3 -1.95 -13.06 -10.76
CA VAL A 3 -2.95 -12.23 -10.07
C VAL A 3 -3.65 -13.11 -9.04
N ASN A 4 -3.54 -12.74 -7.76
CA ASN A 4 -4.32 -13.37 -6.70
C ASN A 4 -5.67 -12.65 -6.62
N TYR A 5 -6.75 -13.41 -6.82
CA TYR A 5 -8.10 -12.96 -6.53
C TYR A 5 -8.45 -13.31 -5.07
N PRO A 6 -9.55 -12.75 -4.51
CA PRO A 6 -10.04 -13.16 -3.21
C PRO A 6 -10.09 -14.70 -3.09
N GLY A 7 -9.37 -15.23 -2.10
CA GLY A 7 -9.33 -16.65 -1.79
C GLY A 7 -10.41 -17.05 -0.79
N PHE A 8 -10.20 -18.18 -0.14
CA PHE A 8 -11.02 -18.65 0.96
C PHE A 8 -10.21 -18.53 2.26
N PHE A 9 -10.86 -18.09 3.33
CA PHE A 9 -10.30 -18.04 4.69
C PHE A 9 -11.22 -18.84 5.60
N VAL A 10 -10.63 -19.54 6.57
CA VAL A 10 -11.34 -20.27 7.62
C VAL A 10 -10.85 -19.73 8.95
N ASP A 11 -11.78 -19.52 9.86
CA ASP A 11 -11.54 -19.00 11.20
C ASP A 11 -12.59 -19.61 12.16
N ASP A 12 -12.36 -19.53 13.47
CA ASP A 12 -13.25 -20.05 14.52
C ASP A 12 -13.71 -21.51 14.27
N ILE A 13 -12.75 -22.42 14.08
CA ILE A 13 -12.98 -23.82 13.73
C ILE A 13 -13.45 -24.60 14.96
N SER A 14 -14.55 -25.34 14.85
CA SER A 14 -15.06 -26.20 15.94
C SER A 14 -15.56 -27.54 15.43
N ILE A 15 -15.21 -28.61 16.15
CA ILE A 15 -15.78 -29.97 15.98
C ILE A 15 -16.31 -30.43 17.34
N PRO A 16 -17.59 -30.11 17.66
CA PRO A 16 -18.16 -30.34 18.99
C PRO A 16 -18.14 -31.80 19.45
N GLU A 17 -18.31 -32.74 18.53
CA GLU A 17 -18.38 -34.19 18.81
C GLU A 17 -17.08 -34.74 19.40
N ILE A 18 -15.96 -34.06 19.18
CA ILE A 18 -14.66 -34.40 19.75
C ILE A 18 -14.14 -33.30 20.71
N GLY A 19 -14.92 -32.25 20.95
CA GLY A 19 -14.53 -31.13 21.81
C GLY A 19 -13.37 -30.29 21.26
N TYR A 20 -13.18 -30.25 19.94
CA TYR A 20 -12.11 -29.47 19.30
C TYR A 20 -12.57 -28.04 19.01
N THR A 21 -11.71 -27.06 19.31
CA THR A 21 -11.88 -25.65 18.95
C THR A 21 -10.52 -25.03 18.64
N ASP A 22 -10.44 -24.21 17.59
CA ASP A 22 -9.23 -23.50 17.18
C ASP A 22 -9.62 -22.15 16.56
N ASP A 23 -9.09 -21.06 17.12
CA ASP A 23 -9.29 -19.67 16.66
C ASP A 23 -8.23 -19.24 15.63
N ALA A 24 -7.33 -20.14 15.23
CA ALA A 24 -6.25 -19.88 14.27
C ALA A 24 -5.30 -18.72 14.66
N GLU A 25 -5.26 -18.30 15.92
CA GLU A 25 -4.39 -17.21 16.40
C GLU A 25 -3.02 -17.71 16.86
N SER A 26 -2.86 -19.01 17.07
CA SER A 26 -1.60 -19.63 17.46
C SER A 26 -1.32 -20.90 16.65
N ASP A 27 -0.14 -21.49 16.85
CA ASP A 27 0.17 -22.77 16.20
C ASP A 27 -0.67 -23.87 16.88
N GLY A 28 -1.52 -24.52 16.10
CA GLY A 28 -2.42 -25.59 16.54
C GLY A 28 -2.02 -26.97 16.03
N GLU A 29 -2.99 -27.89 16.04
CA GLU A 29 -2.83 -29.25 15.48
C GLU A 29 -2.94 -29.27 13.94
N TRP A 30 -3.24 -28.12 13.33
CA TRP A 30 -3.54 -28.02 11.91
C TRP A 30 -2.28 -28.17 11.05
N VAL A 31 -2.33 -29.12 10.10
CA VAL A 31 -1.28 -29.30 9.10
C VAL A 31 -1.65 -28.48 7.88
N SER A 32 -0.82 -27.48 7.55
CA SER A 32 -1.26 -26.44 6.63
C SER A 32 -1.39 -26.90 5.17
N GLU A 33 -0.71 -27.96 4.70
CA GLU A 33 -0.86 -28.55 3.33
C GLU A 33 -1.08 -27.51 2.19
N GLY A 34 -0.37 -26.38 2.24
CA GLY A 34 -0.48 -25.27 1.28
C GLY A 34 -1.27 -24.03 1.75
N TRP A 35 -1.99 -24.14 2.86
CA TRP A 35 -2.58 -23.01 3.61
C TRP A 35 -1.50 -22.24 4.36
N ILE A 36 -1.76 -20.95 4.57
CA ILE A 36 -0.89 -20.04 5.32
C ILE A 36 -1.76 -19.33 6.35
N ARG A 37 -1.29 -19.31 7.60
CA ARG A 37 -1.86 -18.49 8.67
C ARG A 37 -1.50 -17.03 8.42
N THR A 38 -2.48 -16.15 8.40
CA THR A 38 -2.28 -14.74 8.03
C THR A 38 -3.18 -13.84 8.84
N ASP A 39 -2.69 -12.67 9.21
CA ASP A 39 -3.49 -11.57 9.79
C ASP A 39 -4.19 -10.74 8.69
N ASN A 40 -4.10 -11.19 7.43
CA ASN A 40 -4.60 -10.53 6.24
C ASN A 40 -4.06 -9.09 6.07
N THR A 41 -2.88 -8.80 6.63
CA THR A 41 -2.23 -7.50 6.46
C THR A 41 -1.25 -7.53 5.28
N ILE A 42 -1.50 -6.70 4.28
CA ILE A 42 -0.58 -6.49 3.16
C ILE A 42 0.14 -5.17 3.37
N ARG A 43 1.47 -5.22 3.40
CA ARG A 43 2.29 -4.01 3.47
C ARG A 43 2.14 -3.21 2.18
N GLN A 44 1.49 -2.06 2.27
CA GLN A 44 1.43 -1.07 1.18
C GLN A 44 2.61 -0.10 1.27
N ARG A 45 3.37 0.02 0.19
CA ARG A 45 4.40 1.05 0.02
C ARG A 45 3.89 2.15 -0.92
N TRP A 46 4.52 3.31 -0.89
CA TRP A 46 4.19 4.43 -1.77
C TRP A 46 5.39 4.85 -2.60
N LEU A 47 5.18 5.01 -3.90
CA LEU A 47 6.10 5.71 -4.79
C LEU A 47 5.45 7.06 -5.10
N VAL A 48 6.02 8.13 -4.54
CA VAL A 48 5.57 9.50 -4.79
C VAL A 48 6.63 10.19 -5.62
N GLN A 49 6.23 10.78 -6.74
CA GLN A 49 7.12 11.49 -7.65
C GLN A 49 6.58 12.89 -7.93
N LEU A 50 7.46 13.88 -7.80
CA LEU A 50 7.23 15.24 -8.26
C LEU A 50 7.86 15.40 -9.63
N ILE A 51 7.05 15.79 -10.61
CA ILE A 51 7.49 16.07 -11.97
C ILE A 51 7.32 17.57 -12.20
N GLU A 52 8.43 18.29 -12.27
CA GLU A 52 8.44 19.74 -12.46
C GLU A 52 8.69 20.05 -13.93
N MET A 53 7.86 20.93 -14.49
CA MET A 53 7.89 21.33 -15.88
C MET A 53 8.06 22.84 -15.97
N GLU A 54 9.07 23.28 -16.71
CA GLU A 54 9.36 24.68 -16.98
C GLU A 54 9.52 24.89 -18.49
N SER A 55 8.99 26.01 -19.00
CA SER A 55 9.02 26.30 -20.44
C SER A 55 10.44 26.36 -20.98
N GLY A 56 10.78 25.50 -21.94
CA GLY A 56 12.09 25.47 -22.57
C GLY A 56 13.16 24.68 -21.81
N ALA A 57 12.78 23.96 -20.75
CA ALA A 57 13.63 23.02 -20.03
C ALA A 57 13.07 21.60 -20.09
N ASP A 58 13.93 20.61 -19.91
CA ASP A 58 13.51 19.22 -19.75
C ASP A 58 12.79 19.03 -18.39
N PRO A 59 11.79 18.14 -18.29
CA PRO A 59 11.13 17.84 -17.03
C PRO A 59 12.11 17.29 -15.99
N VAL A 60 12.00 17.78 -14.75
CA VAL A 60 12.77 17.28 -13.61
C VAL A 60 11.89 16.34 -12.80
N ILE A 61 12.36 15.11 -12.57
CA ILE A 61 11.63 14.10 -11.80
C ILE A 61 12.37 13.87 -10.49
N THR A 62 11.69 14.13 -9.38
CA THR A 62 12.20 13.91 -8.03
C THR A 62 11.33 12.90 -7.31
N GLN A 63 11.92 11.83 -6.77
CA GLN A 63 11.21 10.92 -5.88
C GLN A 63 11.10 11.58 -4.50
N LEU A 64 9.88 11.66 -3.98
CA LEU A 64 9.60 12.20 -2.66
C LEU A 64 9.58 11.05 -1.65
N GLU A 65 10.37 11.17 -0.57
CA GLU A 65 10.47 10.13 0.45
C GLU A 65 9.23 10.10 1.35
N VAL A 66 8.56 8.95 1.38
CA VAL A 66 7.42 8.67 2.27
C VAL A 66 7.88 7.71 3.35
N ASP A 67 7.49 7.97 4.59
CA ASP A 67 7.89 7.16 5.74
C ASP A 67 7.16 5.79 5.80
N GLY A 68 7.53 4.98 6.79
CA GLY A 68 6.93 3.66 7.02
C GLY A 68 5.44 3.68 7.38
N ASN A 69 4.89 4.84 7.74
CA ASN A 69 3.47 5.05 8.03
C ASN A 69 2.71 5.61 6.81
N GLY A 70 3.37 5.79 5.66
CA GLY A 70 2.76 6.34 4.46
C GLY A 70 2.61 7.86 4.48
N GLN A 71 3.42 8.58 5.27
CA GLN A 71 3.34 10.04 5.42
C GLN A 71 4.58 10.74 4.86
N GLY A 72 4.39 11.99 4.39
CA GLY A 72 5.46 12.84 3.91
C GLY A 72 5.00 14.28 3.71
N SER A 73 5.94 15.22 3.79
CA SER A 73 5.70 16.65 3.57
C SER A 73 6.94 17.28 2.95
N TRP A 74 6.73 18.08 1.90
CA TRP A 74 7.82 18.65 1.10
C TRP A 74 7.45 20.06 0.66
N ASN A 75 8.45 20.94 0.60
CA ASN A 75 8.30 22.26 0.00
C ASN A 75 8.64 22.17 -1.49
N VAL A 76 7.84 22.84 -2.31
CA VAL A 76 8.08 22.94 -3.75
C VAL A 76 8.20 24.41 -4.12
N ASP A 77 9.41 24.81 -4.51
CA ASP A 77 9.72 26.21 -4.73
C ASP A 77 9.35 26.67 -6.14
N ASN A 78 8.99 27.95 -6.23
CA ASN A 78 8.78 28.68 -7.48
C ASN A 78 7.68 28.09 -8.38
N LEU A 79 6.68 27.40 -7.82
CA LEU A 79 5.48 27.03 -8.59
C LEU A 79 4.74 28.28 -9.07
N GLY A 80 4.29 28.26 -10.33
CA GLY A 80 3.78 29.44 -11.03
C GLY A 80 4.85 30.13 -11.88
N ARG A 81 4.52 31.30 -12.46
CA ARG A 81 5.43 32.10 -13.32
C ARG A 81 6.11 31.30 -14.47
N GLY A 82 5.44 30.28 -15.00
CA GLY A 82 5.96 29.43 -16.09
C GLY A 82 6.50 28.08 -15.64
N LYS A 83 6.54 27.82 -14.32
CA LYS A 83 6.83 26.51 -13.74
C LYS A 83 5.54 25.85 -13.23
N THR A 84 5.35 24.58 -13.56
CA THR A 84 4.22 23.76 -13.11
C THR A 84 4.73 22.44 -12.55
N ALA A 85 3.90 21.75 -11.76
CA ALA A 85 4.26 20.44 -11.23
C ALA A 85 3.11 19.46 -11.34
N ILE A 86 3.47 18.18 -11.52
CA ILE A 86 2.58 17.03 -11.43
C ILE A 86 3.05 16.20 -10.23
N LEU A 87 2.12 15.89 -9.33
CA LEU A 87 2.35 14.94 -8.24
C LEU A 87 1.78 13.58 -8.67
N ALA A 88 2.64 12.61 -8.92
CA ALA A 88 2.26 11.23 -9.18
C ALA A 88 2.34 10.42 -7.88
N ILE A 89 1.21 9.82 -7.48
CA ILE A 89 1.09 9.00 -6.28
C ILE A 89 0.74 7.57 -6.70
N SER A 90 1.68 6.65 -6.52
CA SER A 90 1.52 5.25 -6.92
C SER A 90 1.58 4.35 -5.69
N ALA A 91 0.49 3.63 -5.43
CA ALA A 91 0.48 2.59 -4.41
C ALA A 91 1.22 1.35 -4.92
N MET A 92 2.04 0.76 -4.06
CA MET A 92 2.83 -0.44 -4.33
C MET A 92 2.53 -1.47 -3.23
N ALA A 93 1.50 -2.27 -3.48
CA ALA A 93 1.18 -3.43 -2.68
C ALA A 93 1.15 -4.63 -3.64
N PRO A 94 2.29 -5.33 -3.83
CA PRO A 94 2.26 -6.55 -4.63
C PRO A 94 1.23 -7.50 -3.99
N VAL A 95 0.50 -8.24 -4.81
CA VAL A 95 -0.53 -9.22 -4.44
C VAL A 95 -1.93 -8.72 -4.05
N THR A 96 -2.21 -7.41 -4.11
CA THR A 96 -3.59 -6.91 -3.96
C THR A 96 -4.06 -6.15 -5.21
N THR A 97 -5.34 -6.29 -5.53
CA THR A 97 -6.05 -5.48 -6.53
C THR A 97 -6.92 -4.40 -5.90
N GLU A 98 -6.92 -4.31 -4.56
CA GLU A 98 -7.73 -3.34 -3.83
C GLU A 98 -7.26 -1.91 -4.10
N LYS A 99 -8.21 -0.97 -4.10
CA LYS A 99 -7.89 0.44 -4.31
C LYS A 99 -7.19 1.01 -3.08
N ALA A 100 -5.99 1.54 -3.28
CA ALA A 100 -5.28 2.28 -2.25
C ALA A 100 -5.94 3.64 -2.00
N GLN A 101 -6.34 3.89 -0.76
CA GLN A 101 -6.81 5.20 -0.32
C GLN A 101 -5.62 6.10 0.02
N TYR A 102 -5.67 7.36 -0.42
CA TYR A 102 -4.69 8.38 -0.08
C TYR A 102 -5.37 9.74 0.08
N GLN A 103 -4.70 10.63 0.79
CA GLN A 103 -5.06 12.03 0.89
C GLN A 103 -3.82 12.88 0.65
N TYR A 104 -4.01 14.03 0.02
CA TYR A 104 -2.98 15.05 -0.10
C TYR A 104 -3.60 16.43 0.14
N SER A 105 -2.76 17.38 0.53
CA SER A 105 -3.14 18.79 0.65
C SER A 105 -2.02 19.65 0.11
N ILE A 106 -2.37 20.74 -0.56
CA ILE A 106 -1.43 21.74 -1.03
C ILE A 106 -1.80 23.06 -0.36
N THR A 107 -0.83 23.69 0.28
CA THR A 107 -0.99 24.99 0.93
C THR A 107 0.03 25.95 0.35
N GLN A 108 -0.41 27.15 0.01
CA GLN A 108 0.48 28.25 -0.33
C GLN A 108 1.01 28.88 0.95
N GLN A 109 2.33 29.03 1.06
CA GLN A 109 2.96 29.85 2.09
C GLN A 109 3.13 31.29 1.61
#